data_AF-A0A382IYS5-F1
#
_entry.id   AF-A0A382IYS5-F1
#
_cell.length_a   1.000
_cell.length_b   1.000
_cell.length_c   1.000
_cell.angle_alpha   90.00
_cell.angle_beta   90.00
_cell.angle_gamma   90.00
#
_symmetry.space_group_name_H-M   'P 1'
#
loop_
_entity.id
_entity.type
_entity.pdbx_description
1 polymer ?
#
loop_
_entity_poly.entity_id
_entity_poly.type
_entity_poly.pdbx_seq_one_letter_code
_entity_poly.pdbx_strand_id
1 'polypeptide(L)'
;NDKITLNDIKKMNPERIVISPGPGKPEDAGLSIDVVKEFGESTPIFGICLGHQAITVAFGGKVDRANEIVHGKTSTITHIGSKIFSDIPETFEATRYHSLVAMEDSFPEELNVTAKTDNGLIMALEHKKYPVYGVQFHPESIVTEHGMDMVKNFLEV
;
A
#
# COMPACT_ATOMS: atom_id res chain seq x y z
N ASN A 1 -8.30 -13.34 12.49
CA ASN A 1 -7.11 -14.16 12.17
C ASN A 1 -5.93 -13.44 12.79
N ASP A 2 -5.94 -13.23 14.11
CA ASP A 2 -5.13 -12.19 14.75
C ASP A 2 -4.47 -12.78 15.99
N LYS A 3 -3.18 -13.10 15.83
CA LYS A 3 -2.37 -13.74 16.87
C LYS A 3 -1.63 -12.73 17.77
N ILE A 4 -1.78 -11.44 17.48
CA ILE A 4 -1.08 -10.34 18.15
C ILE A 4 -2.05 -9.17 18.36
N THR A 5 -1.88 -8.40 19.44
CA THR A 5 -2.68 -7.19 19.71
C THR A 5 -1.89 -5.90 19.46
N LEU A 6 -2.55 -4.74 19.39
CA LEU A 6 -1.86 -3.45 19.31
C LEU A 6 -0.87 -3.25 20.47
N ASN A 7 -1.23 -3.69 21.67
CA ASN A 7 -0.35 -3.59 22.84
C ASN A 7 0.90 -4.46 22.71
N ASP A 8 0.79 -5.62 22.06
CA ASP A 8 1.95 -6.47 21.81
C ASP A 8 2.87 -5.82 20.79
N ILE A 9 2.32 -5.22 19.72
CA ILE A 9 3.09 -4.46 18.72
C ILE A 9 3.78 -3.26 19.40
N LYS A 10 3.08 -2.51 20.26
CA LYS A 10 3.69 -1.42 21.05
C LYS A 10 4.88 -1.90 21.88
N LYS A 11 4.76 -3.06 22.53
CA LYS A 11 5.85 -3.65 23.34
C LYS A 11 7.03 -4.11 22.50
N MET A 12 6.82 -4.51 21.25
CA MET A 12 7.91 -4.85 20.33
C MET A 12 8.73 -3.61 19.93
N ASN A 13 8.16 -2.40 20.06
CA ASN A 13 8.77 -1.13 19.69
C ASN A 13 9.42 -1.18 18.30
N PRO A 14 8.64 -1.51 17.24
CA PRO A 14 9.18 -1.70 15.91
C PRO A 14 9.74 -0.38 15.35
N GLU A 15 10.89 -0.46 14.68
CA GLU A 15 11.42 0.68 13.93
C GLU A 15 10.59 0.97 12.68
N ARG A 16 10.00 -0.07 12.07
CA ARG A 16 9.18 0.00 10.84
C ARG A 16 8.14 -1.11 10.86
N ILE A 17 7.01 -0.86 10.21
CA ILE A 17 5.91 -1.83 10.09
C ILE A 17 5.64 -2.08 8.60
N VAL A 18 5.59 -3.36 8.22
CA VAL A 18 5.14 -3.77 6.89
C VAL A 18 3.83 -4.52 7.05
N ILE A 19 2.77 -4.04 6.39
CA ILE A 19 1.47 -4.71 6.31
C ILE A 19 1.42 -5.44 4.98
N SER A 20 1.82 -6.71 5.02
CA SER A 20 1.96 -7.60 3.86
C SER A 20 0.59 -8.07 3.33
N PRO A 21 0.52 -8.61 2.10
CA PRO A 21 -0.73 -9.13 1.55
C PRO A 21 -1.30 -10.28 2.38
N GLY A 22 -2.63 -10.34 2.45
CA GLY A 22 -3.38 -11.49 2.95
C GLY A 22 -4.56 -11.79 2.02
N PRO A 23 -5.07 -13.02 1.99
CA PRO A 23 -6.32 -13.31 1.30
C PRO A 23 -7.48 -12.61 2.01
N GLY A 24 -8.36 -11.94 1.27
CA GLY A 24 -9.59 -11.35 1.82
C GLY A 24 -9.92 -9.97 1.25
N LYS A 25 -10.97 -9.37 1.80
CA LYS A 25 -11.37 -7.97 1.54
C LYS A 25 -10.68 -7.02 2.53
N PRO A 26 -10.66 -5.70 2.26
CA PRO A 26 -10.24 -4.68 3.23
C PRO A 26 -10.98 -4.78 4.57
N GLU A 27 -12.26 -5.19 4.53
CA GLU A 27 -13.09 -5.46 5.72
C GLU A 27 -12.53 -6.62 6.56
N ASP A 28 -11.84 -7.58 5.91
CA ASP A 28 -11.14 -8.69 6.55
C ASP A 28 -9.71 -8.30 7.00
N ALA A 29 -9.24 -7.07 6.71
CA ALA A 29 -7.91 -6.61 7.09
C ALA A 29 -7.73 -6.46 8.61
N GLY A 30 -8.82 -6.57 9.38
CA GLY A 30 -8.79 -6.70 10.84
C GLY A 30 -7.92 -5.64 11.51
N LEU A 31 -6.95 -6.10 12.30
CA LEU A 31 -6.00 -5.28 13.06
C LEU A 31 -5.19 -4.30 12.20
N SER A 32 -5.08 -4.52 10.88
CA SER A 32 -4.25 -3.69 9.99
C SER A 32 -4.71 -2.24 9.94
N ILE A 33 -6.02 -1.99 9.94
CA ILE A 33 -6.57 -0.62 9.94
C ILE A 33 -6.22 0.07 11.26
N ASP A 34 -6.37 -0.63 12.38
CA ASP A 34 -6.05 -0.11 13.70
C ASP A 34 -4.54 0.14 13.86
N VAL A 35 -3.69 -0.71 13.26
CA VAL A 35 -2.24 -0.50 13.22
C VAL A 35 -1.88 0.78 12.47
N VAL A 36 -2.51 1.06 11.32
CA VAL A 36 -2.27 2.31 10.59
C VAL A 36 -2.67 3.52 11.43
N LYS A 37 -3.83 3.47 12.09
CA LYS A 37 -4.31 4.57 12.93
C LYS A 37 -3.45 4.82 14.16
N GLU A 38 -2.99 3.74 14.80
CA GLU A 38 -2.25 3.82 16.06
C GLU A 38 -0.77 4.19 15.84
N PHE A 39 -0.14 3.63 14.80
CA PHE A 39 1.31 3.75 14.60
C PHE A 39 1.71 4.69 13.47
N GLY A 40 0.80 5.03 12.55
CA GLY A 40 1.15 5.75 11.32
C GLY A 40 1.87 7.08 11.55
N GLU A 41 1.52 7.82 12.61
CA GLU A 41 2.18 9.08 12.96
C GLU A 41 3.61 8.91 13.49
N SER A 42 3.90 7.80 14.17
CA SER A 42 5.15 7.61 14.94
C SER A 42 6.13 6.61 14.35
N THR A 43 5.65 5.68 13.52
CA THR A 43 6.41 4.56 12.98
C THR A 43 6.20 4.49 11.47
N PRO A 44 7.26 4.42 10.64
CA PRO A 44 7.11 4.19 9.21
C PRO A 44 6.29 2.94 8.89
N ILE A 45 5.29 3.08 8.02
CA ILE A 45 4.41 1.98 7.59
C ILE A 45 4.50 1.80 6.08
N PHE A 46 4.69 0.56 5.64
CA PHE A 46 4.55 0.17 4.24
C PHE A 46 3.45 -0.87 4.05
N GLY A 47 2.36 -0.47 3.38
CA GLY A 47 1.21 -1.33 3.09
C GLY A 47 1.28 -1.93 1.70
N ILE A 48 1.23 -3.26 1.60
CA ILE A 48 1.27 -3.99 0.33
C ILE A 48 -0.09 -4.65 0.09
N CYS A 49 -0.68 -4.41 -1.09
CA CYS A 49 -1.97 -4.93 -1.52
C CYS A 49 -3.10 -4.67 -0.49
N LEU A 50 -3.38 -5.62 0.40
CA LEU A 50 -4.35 -5.43 1.49
C LEU A 50 -3.90 -4.34 2.46
N GLY A 51 -2.59 -4.18 2.69
CA GLY A 51 -2.05 -3.09 3.50
C GLY A 51 -2.27 -1.72 2.88
N HIS A 52 -2.13 -1.59 1.54
CA HIS A 52 -2.47 -0.36 0.83
C HIS A 52 -3.95 -0.01 1.01
N GLN A 53 -4.82 -1.01 0.90
CA GLN A 53 -6.27 -0.84 1.11
C GLN A 53 -6.60 -0.47 2.56
N ALA A 54 -5.93 -1.10 3.54
CA ALA A 54 -6.09 -0.78 4.95
C ALA A 54 -5.69 0.67 5.25
N ILE A 55 -4.62 1.18 4.62
CA ILE A 55 -4.23 2.59 4.73
C ILE A 55 -5.32 3.50 4.17
N THR A 56 -5.84 3.21 2.97
CA THR A 56 -6.94 3.98 2.39
C THR A 56 -8.13 4.07 3.33
N VAL A 57 -8.58 2.93 3.88
CA VAL A 57 -9.73 2.88 4.79
C VAL A 57 -9.43 3.53 6.15
N ALA A 58 -8.20 3.42 6.65
CA ALA A 58 -7.79 4.03 7.92
C ALA A 58 -7.94 5.55 7.92
N PHE A 59 -7.71 6.18 6.76
CA PHE A 59 -7.88 7.62 6.54
C PHE A 59 -9.25 7.99 5.94
N GLY A 60 -10.24 7.08 5.98
CA GLY A 60 -11.63 7.38 5.61
C GLY A 60 -11.97 7.18 4.13
N GLY A 61 -11.06 6.62 3.34
CA GLY A 61 -11.30 6.33 1.93
C GLY A 61 -12.06 5.03 1.71
N LYS A 62 -12.63 4.87 0.52
CA LYS A 62 -13.31 3.63 0.10
C LYS A 62 -12.42 2.78 -0.80
N VAL A 63 -12.51 1.46 -0.63
CA VAL A 63 -11.95 0.46 -1.53
C VAL A 63 -13.10 -0.34 -2.12
N ASP A 64 -13.12 -0.50 -3.45
CA ASP A 64 -14.16 -1.24 -4.17
C ASP A 64 -13.56 -1.98 -5.37
N ARG A 65 -14.37 -2.76 -6.08
CA ARG A 65 -13.93 -3.44 -7.30
C ARG A 65 -13.67 -2.42 -8.41
N ALA A 66 -12.48 -2.50 -8.99
CA ALA A 66 -12.19 -1.90 -10.28
C ALA A 66 -13.15 -2.45 -11.34
N ASN A 67 -13.47 -1.63 -12.34
CA ASN A 67 -14.31 -2.01 -13.48
C ASN A 67 -13.68 -3.09 -14.39
N GLU A 68 -12.55 -3.66 -14.00
CA GLU A 68 -11.81 -4.68 -14.72
C GLU A 68 -11.39 -5.84 -13.80
N ILE A 69 -11.57 -7.08 -14.27
CA ILE A 69 -11.11 -8.28 -13.57
C ILE A 69 -9.66 -8.56 -13.96
N VAL A 70 -8.77 -8.45 -12.98
CA VAL A 70 -7.33 -8.66 -13.16
C VAL A 70 -6.89 -9.80 -12.22
N HIS A 71 -6.34 -10.87 -12.79
CA HIS A 71 -5.81 -11.99 -12.02
C HIS A 71 -4.49 -12.46 -12.66
N GLY A 72 -3.37 -12.22 -11.98
CA GLY A 72 -2.05 -12.67 -12.44
C GLY A 72 -1.58 -12.00 -13.73
N LYS A 73 -1.99 -10.75 -13.99
CA LYS A 73 -1.49 -9.96 -15.12
C LYS A 73 -0.51 -8.91 -14.64
N THR A 74 0.45 -8.58 -15.49
CA THR A 74 1.25 -7.37 -15.31
C THR A 74 0.43 -6.16 -15.73
N SER A 75 0.75 -5.02 -15.14
CA SER A 75 0.20 -3.73 -15.55
C SER A 75 1.33 -2.73 -15.55
N THR A 76 1.33 -1.87 -16.55
CA THR A 76 2.20 -0.71 -16.60
C THR A 76 1.76 0.28 -15.51
N ILE A 77 2.70 0.68 -14.67
CA ILE A 77 2.49 1.62 -13.58
C ILE A 77 3.33 2.85 -13.85
N THR A 78 2.72 4.02 -13.73
CA THR A 78 3.40 5.31 -13.80
C THR A 78 3.32 5.99 -12.45
N HIS A 79 4.48 6.34 -11.88
CA HIS A 79 4.57 7.06 -10.61
C HIS A 79 4.92 8.53 -10.81
N ILE A 80 4.48 9.40 -9.91
CA ILE A 80 4.83 10.84 -9.91
C ILE A 80 5.95 11.17 -8.92
N GLY A 81 6.54 10.14 -8.30
CA GLY A 81 7.59 10.26 -7.30
C GLY A 81 7.08 10.01 -5.88
N SER A 82 7.94 9.43 -5.06
CA SER A 82 7.78 9.21 -3.62
C SER A 82 9.13 8.72 -3.10
N LYS A 83 9.35 8.74 -1.78
CA LYS A 83 10.57 8.16 -1.19
C LYS A 83 10.74 6.69 -1.56
N ILE A 84 9.65 5.92 -1.64
CA ILE A 84 9.71 4.51 -2.01
C ILE A 84 10.06 4.28 -3.49
N PHE A 85 9.94 5.32 -4.33
CA PHE A 85 10.26 5.30 -5.77
C PHE A 85 11.61 5.95 -6.11
N SER A 86 12.47 6.19 -5.12
CA SER A 86 13.83 6.70 -5.34
C SER A 86 14.62 5.79 -6.30
N ASP A 87 15.23 6.39 -7.32
CA ASP A 87 16.00 5.71 -8.37
C ASP A 87 15.22 4.64 -9.17
N ILE A 88 13.89 4.70 -9.16
CA ILE A 88 13.03 3.83 -9.95
C ILE A 88 12.56 4.60 -11.20
N PRO A 89 12.54 3.97 -12.38
CA PRO A 89 11.99 4.59 -13.58
C PRO A 89 10.53 4.98 -13.37
N GLU A 90 10.16 6.15 -13.91
CA GLU A 90 8.81 6.71 -13.80
C GLU A 90 7.72 5.70 -14.20
N THR A 91 8.01 4.87 -15.20
CA THR A 91 7.13 3.82 -15.68
C THR A 91 7.81 2.44 -15.56
N PHE A 92 7.10 1.46 -14.99
CA PHE A 92 7.59 0.09 -14.79
C PHE A 92 6.43 -0.93 -14.84
N GLU A 93 6.75 -2.22 -15.04
CA GLU A 93 5.78 -3.31 -14.98
C GLU A 93 5.67 -3.91 -13.57
N ALA A 94 4.44 -4.09 -13.08
CA ALA A 94 4.20 -4.76 -11.81
C ALA A 94 3.08 -5.79 -11.86
N THR A 95 3.18 -6.81 -11.00
CA THR A 95 2.18 -7.88 -10.94
C THR A 95 0.99 -7.50 -10.07
N ARG A 96 -0.22 -7.72 -10.58
CA ARG A 96 -1.49 -7.50 -9.86
C ARG A 96 -2.29 -8.79 -9.74
N TYR A 97 -2.80 -9.05 -8.53
CA TYR A 97 -3.58 -10.25 -8.22
C TYR A 97 -5.05 -9.98 -7.86
N HIS A 98 -5.40 -8.72 -7.54
CA HIS A 98 -6.71 -8.36 -7.01
C HIS A 98 -7.40 -7.26 -7.82
N SER A 99 -8.72 -7.40 -7.93
CA SER A 99 -9.59 -6.42 -8.58
C SER A 99 -10.02 -5.28 -7.64
N LEU A 100 -9.64 -5.29 -6.35
CA LEU A 100 -9.99 -4.22 -5.42
C LEU A 100 -8.97 -3.08 -5.50
N VAL A 101 -9.47 -1.85 -5.53
CA VAL A 101 -8.66 -0.62 -5.65
C VAL A 101 -9.24 0.48 -4.77
N ALA A 102 -8.39 1.42 -4.35
CA ALA A 102 -8.84 2.67 -3.73
C ALA A 102 -9.66 3.49 -4.75
N MET A 103 -10.80 4.02 -4.31
CA MET A 103 -11.73 4.76 -5.16
C MET A 103 -11.42 6.26 -5.14
N GLU A 104 -11.22 6.84 -6.33
CA GLU A 104 -10.85 8.25 -6.50
C GLU A 104 -11.90 9.22 -5.95
N ASP A 105 -13.20 8.95 -6.17
CA ASP A 105 -14.33 9.79 -5.70
C ASP A 105 -14.41 9.94 -4.17
N SER A 106 -13.73 9.06 -3.44
CA SER A 106 -13.70 9.03 -1.97
C SER A 106 -12.27 9.03 -1.44
N PHE A 107 -11.31 9.50 -2.24
CA PHE A 107 -9.91 9.42 -1.84
C PHE A 107 -9.62 10.43 -0.71
N PRO A 108 -8.98 10.01 0.40
CA PRO A 108 -8.75 10.89 1.54
C PRO A 108 -7.90 12.12 1.20
N GLU A 109 -8.23 13.27 1.79
CA GLU A 109 -7.43 14.49 1.62
C GLU A 109 -6.07 14.38 2.31
N GLU A 110 -5.89 13.47 3.27
CA GLU A 110 -4.63 13.24 3.97
C GLU A 110 -3.61 12.44 3.14
N LEU A 111 -4.06 11.80 2.06
CA LEU A 111 -3.25 10.96 1.20
C LEU A 111 -3.00 11.63 -0.15
N ASN A 112 -1.82 11.38 -0.71
CA ASN A 112 -1.49 11.67 -2.10
C ASN A 112 -1.49 10.37 -2.89
N VAL A 113 -2.02 10.39 -4.11
CA VAL A 113 -1.79 9.31 -5.08
C VAL A 113 -0.41 9.49 -5.69
N THR A 114 0.46 8.49 -5.55
CA THR A 114 1.85 8.55 -6.02
C THR A 114 2.11 7.67 -7.24
N ALA A 115 1.23 6.73 -7.55
CA ALA A 115 1.28 5.98 -8.80
C ALA A 115 -0.11 5.54 -9.28
N LYS A 116 -0.28 5.44 -10.60
CA LYS A 116 -1.49 4.96 -11.26
C LYS A 116 -1.17 4.01 -12.42
N THR A 117 -2.13 3.20 -12.84
CA THR A 117 -2.11 2.56 -14.16
C THR A 117 -2.53 3.54 -15.27
N ASP A 118 -2.35 3.13 -16.52
CA ASP A 118 -2.81 3.81 -17.73
C ASP A 118 -4.33 4.12 -17.73
N ASN A 119 -5.14 3.22 -17.18
CA ASN A 119 -6.59 3.40 -17.01
C ASN A 119 -6.97 4.13 -15.70
N GLY A 120 -6.01 4.71 -14.99
CA GLY A 120 -6.24 5.61 -13.86
C GLY A 120 -6.45 4.93 -12.51
N LEU A 121 -6.27 3.62 -12.39
CA LEU A 121 -6.40 2.93 -11.11
C LEU A 121 -5.26 3.34 -10.17
N ILE A 122 -5.59 3.65 -8.92
CA ILE A 122 -4.62 4.04 -7.89
C ILE A 122 -3.75 2.83 -7.54
N MET A 123 -2.44 2.95 -7.81
CA MET A 123 -1.47 1.87 -7.60
C MET A 123 -0.50 2.16 -6.46
N ALA A 124 -0.31 3.41 -6.10
CA ALA A 124 0.43 3.78 -4.90
C ALA A 124 -0.11 5.05 -4.26
N LEU A 125 0.06 5.13 -2.95
CA LEU A 125 -0.29 6.29 -2.15
C LEU A 125 0.78 6.55 -1.09
N GLU A 126 0.80 7.78 -0.60
CA GLU A 126 1.56 8.17 0.57
C GLU A 126 0.77 9.17 1.41
N HIS A 127 1.02 9.19 2.71
CA HIS A 127 0.42 10.19 3.57
C HIS A 127 1.18 11.52 3.49
N LYS A 128 0.46 12.65 3.49
CA LYS A 128 1.04 14.00 3.29
C LYS A 128 2.05 14.42 4.37
N LYS A 129 1.89 13.92 5.59
CA LYS A 129 2.70 14.27 6.77
C LYS A 129 3.51 13.09 7.34
N TYR A 130 2.83 11.98 7.58
CA TYR A 130 3.39 10.79 8.21
C TYR A 130 4.15 9.87 7.24
N PRO A 131 5.12 9.07 7.73
CA PRO A 131 5.89 8.12 6.92
C PRO A 131 5.08 6.85 6.56
N VAL A 132 3.89 7.04 6.01
CA VAL A 132 2.96 5.96 5.62
C VAL A 132 2.90 5.89 4.10
N TYR A 133 3.24 4.73 3.56
CA TYR A 133 3.30 4.46 2.14
C TYR A 133 2.51 3.20 1.83
N GLY A 134 1.91 3.12 0.64
CA GLY A 134 1.23 1.90 0.23
C GLY A 134 1.27 1.66 -1.26
N VAL A 135 1.44 0.40 -1.66
CA VAL A 135 1.39 -0.06 -3.05
C VAL A 135 0.33 -1.15 -3.24
N GLN A 136 -0.47 -1.06 -4.29
CA GLN A 136 -1.56 -1.99 -4.58
C GLN A 136 -1.07 -3.29 -5.25
N PHE A 137 0.11 -3.23 -5.88
CA PHE A 137 0.81 -4.37 -6.48
C PHE A 137 1.76 -5.04 -5.49
N HIS A 138 2.38 -6.13 -5.90
CA HIS A 138 3.25 -6.95 -5.05
C HIS A 138 4.73 -6.69 -5.39
N PRO A 139 5.44 -5.80 -4.68
CA PRO A 139 6.87 -5.55 -4.90
C PRO A 139 7.73 -6.78 -4.58
N GLU A 140 7.23 -7.73 -3.80
CA GLU A 140 7.89 -8.99 -3.48
C GLU A 140 7.79 -10.04 -4.60
N SER A 141 6.92 -9.82 -5.60
CA SER A 141 6.78 -10.72 -6.75
C SER A 141 8.03 -10.64 -7.64
N ILE A 142 8.57 -11.79 -8.05
CA ILE A 142 9.71 -11.89 -8.98
C ILE A 142 9.45 -11.14 -10.30
N VAL A 143 8.17 -11.03 -10.68
CA VAL A 143 7.74 -10.43 -11.95
C VAL A 143 7.56 -8.91 -11.84
N THR A 144 7.58 -8.33 -10.63
CA THR A 144 7.52 -6.88 -10.45
C THR A 144 8.91 -6.28 -10.63
N GLU A 145 9.05 -5.39 -11.61
CA GLU A 145 10.29 -4.66 -11.84
C GLU A 145 10.57 -3.73 -10.65
N HIS A 146 11.84 -3.66 -10.24
CA HIS A 146 12.31 -2.80 -9.16
C HIS A 146 11.63 -3.01 -7.78
N GLY A 147 10.83 -4.06 -7.61
CA GLY A 147 10.04 -4.25 -6.39
C GLY A 147 10.90 -4.37 -5.12
N MET A 148 12.00 -5.10 -5.18
CA MET A 148 12.96 -5.18 -4.06
C MET A 148 13.69 -3.86 -3.81
N ASP A 149 13.86 -3.01 -4.82
CA ASP A 149 14.46 -1.69 -4.64
C ASP A 149 13.48 -0.75 -3.93
N MET A 150 12.16 -0.85 -4.20
CA MET A 150 11.14 -0.13 -3.42
C MET A 150 11.16 -0.53 -1.94
N VAL A 151 11.32 -1.83 -1.66
CA VAL A 151 11.43 -2.32 -0.28
C VAL A 151 12.68 -1.76 0.39
N LYS A 152 13.83 -1.74 -0.31
CA LYS A 152 15.06 -1.12 0.22
C LYS A 152 14.87 0.38 0.48
N ASN A 153 14.28 1.11 -0.46
CA ASN A 153 13.99 2.53 -0.31
C ASN A 153 13.13 2.81 0.93
N PHE A 154 12.13 1.95 1.20
CA PHE A 154 11.34 2.05 2.44
C PHE A 154 12.17 1.82 3.71
N LEU A 155 13.16 0.92 3.69
CA LEU A 155 14.04 0.69 4.83
C LEU A 155 14.95 1.89 5.14
N GLU A 156 15.16 2.79 4.19
CA GLU A 156 15.94 4.03 4.35
C GLU A 156 15.08 5.24 4.78
N VAL A 157 13.76 5.07 4.92
CA VAL A 157 12.86 6.06 5.54
C VAL A 157 13.00 6.02 7.05
#